data_AF-A0A673BY22-F1
#
_entry.id   AF-A0A673BY22-F1
#
_cell.length_a   1.000
_cell.length_b   1.000
_cell.length_c   1.000
_cell.angle_alpha   90.00
_cell.angle_beta   90.00
_cell.angle_gamma   90.00
#
_symmetry.space_group_name_H-M   'P 1'
#
loop_
_entity.id
_entity.type
_entity.pdbx_description
1 polymer ?
#
loop_
_entity_poly.entity_id
_entity_poly.type
_entity_poly.pdbx_seq_one_letter_code
_entity_poly.pdbx_strand_id
1 'polypeptide(L)'
;MVSLNVSWCLLVSVFSVQLKVLAIDEHLNVVHQDNVQFDSALPEFRTQGGVHLHPDRLTVTSPVLMWVKALDLLLDKMKRVGFDFSHVQALSGSGQQHGSVYWRRGASRTLQDLDPDQDLHHLLKSSFSVLDSPVWMDSSTRTQCLHLQDTVGGALRLAQITGSTAYERFTGNQIAKMRQSRGVEFEDTERISLVSSFAASLFLGGYAAIDYSDGSGMNLLDISTRTWSEICLQATAPHLDLLLGLPRPPTSVLGPVSAYFIHRYGFSDFKNGSLTRERIRNECAGGSWEVFSAALRETPLGNDGNIGFYFDTMEITCLNKPETKVRALVEGQFLSRRLHAERLGYNIVPGTRVLATGGASSNRDILQVLSDVFNAPVFTIDLNNSACLGSAYRAMHGLVADSGVSFFDVVKKAADPQLVVNPHPEAAQ
;
A
#
# COMPACT_ATOMS: atom_id res chain seq x y z
N MET A 1 10.80 37.30 2.46
CA MET A 1 10.13 36.00 2.26
C MET A 1 11.08 35.15 1.45
N VAL A 2 11.84 34.29 2.12
CA VAL A 2 12.30 33.07 1.47
C VAL A 2 11.19 32.09 1.80
N SER A 3 10.43 31.66 0.79
CA SER A 3 9.27 30.80 1.03
C SER A 3 9.78 29.48 1.62
N LEU A 4 9.00 28.87 2.53
CA LEU A 4 9.41 27.64 3.22
C LEU A 4 9.64 26.53 2.20
N ASN A 5 10.26 25.42 2.63
CA ASN A 5 11.04 24.37 1.83
C ASN A 5 9.83 22.09 0.25
N VAL A 6 9.92 21.81 -1.11
CA VAL A 6 9.24 20.80 -1.94
C VAL A 6 9.45 19.38 -1.39
N SER A 7 8.48 18.86 -0.63
CA SER A 7 8.71 17.72 0.26
C SER A 7 7.82 16.57 -0.17
N TRP A 8 8.23 15.93 -1.26
CA TRP A 8 7.43 14.88 -1.87
C TRP A 8 7.31 13.65 -0.95
N CYS A 9 6.11 13.12 -0.79
CA CYS A 9 5.90 11.71 -0.45
C CYS A 9 5.56 10.93 -1.71
N LEU A 10 6.40 9.96 -2.08
CA LEU A 10 6.24 9.15 -3.30
C LEU A 10 5.55 7.82 -3.01
N LEU A 11 4.69 7.35 -3.93
CA LEU A 11 3.72 6.31 -3.60
C LEU A 11 3.57 5.33 -4.74
N VAL A 12 3.83 4.05 -4.49
CA VAL A 12 3.58 2.99 -5.47
C VAL A 12 2.44 2.10 -5.00
N SER A 13 1.44 1.91 -5.86
CA SER A 13 0.23 1.15 -5.58
C SER A 13 0.01 0.09 -6.67
N VAL A 14 0.09 -1.18 -6.27
CA VAL A 14 -0.01 -2.35 -7.16
C VAL A 14 -1.46 -2.79 -7.25
N PHE A 15 -2.17 -2.41 -8.31
CA PHE A 15 -3.52 -2.92 -8.60
C PHE A 15 -3.43 -4.14 -9.53
N SER A 16 -4.45 -5.00 -9.53
CA SER A 16 -4.48 -6.23 -10.36
C SER A 16 -4.28 -6.00 -11.86
N VAL A 17 -4.66 -4.82 -12.37
CA VAL A 17 -4.60 -4.48 -13.82
C VAL A 17 -3.46 -3.50 -14.19
N GLN A 18 -2.88 -2.82 -13.20
CA GLN A 18 -1.90 -1.74 -13.42
C GLN A 18 -1.08 -1.42 -12.17
N LEU A 19 0.15 -0.94 -12.38
CA LEU A 19 0.90 -0.24 -11.34
C LEU A 19 0.60 1.26 -11.45
N LYS A 20 0.21 1.91 -10.35
CA LYS A 20 0.07 3.37 -10.26
C LYS A 20 1.17 3.97 -9.38
N VAL A 21 1.54 5.20 -9.70
CA VAL A 21 2.30 6.09 -8.81
C VAL A 21 1.53 7.38 -8.56
N LEU A 22 1.74 7.95 -7.37
CA LEU A 22 1.30 9.28 -7.01
C LEU A 22 2.40 9.96 -6.18
N ALA A 23 2.51 11.28 -6.25
CA ALA A 23 3.31 12.08 -5.33
C ALA A 23 2.48 13.23 -4.77
N ILE A 24 2.70 13.57 -3.50
CA ILE A 24 2.09 14.73 -2.83
C ILE A 24 3.13 15.66 -2.22
N ASP A 25 2.78 16.92 -2.04
CA ASP A 25 3.52 17.89 -1.22
C ASP A 25 3.20 17.80 0.28
N GLU A 26 3.91 18.58 1.08
CA GLU A 26 3.66 18.82 2.51
C GLU A 26 2.36 19.60 2.80
N HIS A 27 1.60 19.94 1.76
CA HIS A 27 0.27 20.54 1.82
C HIS A 27 -0.85 19.54 1.45
N LEU A 28 -0.49 18.30 1.10
CA LEU A 28 -1.35 17.18 0.72
C LEU A 28 -1.99 17.29 -0.70
N ASN A 29 -1.50 18.20 -1.55
CA ASN A 29 -1.90 18.33 -2.96
C ASN A 29 -1.23 17.25 -3.83
N VAL A 30 -1.83 16.89 -4.97
CA VAL A 30 -1.25 15.90 -5.90
C VAL A 30 -0.37 16.59 -6.94
N VAL A 31 0.92 16.26 -6.96
CA VAL A 31 1.93 16.96 -7.78
C VAL A 31 2.48 16.11 -8.93
N HIS A 32 2.42 14.78 -8.80
CA HIS A 32 2.65 13.84 -9.90
C HIS A 32 1.67 12.68 -9.78
N GLN A 33 1.21 12.16 -10.91
CA GLN A 33 0.48 10.90 -10.97
C GLN A 33 0.82 10.19 -12.28
N ASP A 34 1.00 8.87 -12.20
CA ASP A 34 1.39 8.10 -13.36
C ASP A 34 0.94 6.63 -13.25
N ASN A 35 0.99 5.90 -14.37
CA ASN A 35 0.65 4.48 -14.39
C ASN A 35 1.32 3.68 -15.52
N VAL A 36 1.36 2.36 -15.30
CA VAL A 36 1.70 1.30 -16.25
C VAL A 36 0.58 0.25 -16.21
N GLN A 37 -0.31 0.29 -17.21
CA GLN A 37 -1.36 -0.71 -17.43
C GLN A 37 -0.74 -2.00 -18.00
N PHE A 38 -0.96 -3.14 -17.35
CA PHE A 38 -0.17 -4.35 -17.62
C PHE A 38 -0.34 -4.89 -19.04
N ASP A 39 -1.57 -5.22 -19.46
CA ASP A 39 -1.80 -5.91 -20.75
C ASP A 39 -1.29 -5.12 -21.98
N SER A 40 -1.25 -3.78 -21.89
CA SER A 40 -0.84 -2.89 -22.99
C SER A 40 0.63 -2.47 -22.94
N ALA A 41 1.24 -2.40 -21.76
CA ALA A 41 2.65 -2.03 -21.60
C ALA A 41 3.59 -3.24 -21.50
N LEU A 42 3.06 -4.41 -21.16
CA LEU A 42 3.79 -5.67 -20.93
C LEU A 42 3.13 -6.87 -21.67
N PRO A 43 2.75 -6.74 -22.96
CA PRO A 43 1.97 -7.76 -23.68
C PRO A 43 2.70 -9.10 -23.84
N GLU A 44 4.02 -9.14 -23.67
CA GLU A 44 4.82 -10.38 -23.69
C GLU A 44 4.44 -11.37 -22.57
N PHE A 45 3.86 -10.90 -21.47
CA PHE A 45 3.32 -11.74 -20.39
C PHE A 45 1.93 -12.31 -20.70
N ARG A 46 1.28 -11.86 -21.79
CA ARG A 46 0.01 -12.40 -22.33
C ARG A 46 -1.15 -12.46 -21.33
N THR A 47 -1.20 -11.53 -20.39
CA THR A 47 -2.30 -11.38 -19.43
C THR A 47 -3.57 -10.84 -20.10
N GLN A 48 -4.70 -11.02 -19.41
CA GLN A 48 -5.96 -10.33 -19.71
C GLN A 48 -6.52 -9.79 -18.40
N GLY A 49 -6.63 -8.47 -18.26
CA GLY A 49 -6.89 -7.83 -16.98
C GLY A 49 -5.73 -7.97 -15.99
N GLY A 50 -4.48 -8.08 -16.47
CA GLY A 50 -3.30 -8.29 -15.63
C GLY A 50 -3.16 -9.68 -15.02
N VAL A 51 -4.03 -10.62 -15.38
CA VAL A 51 -4.06 -11.99 -14.85
C VAL A 51 -4.06 -13.05 -15.95
N HIS A 52 -3.79 -14.29 -15.56
CA HIS A 52 -4.09 -15.52 -16.30
C HIS A 52 -5.21 -16.27 -15.59
N LEU A 53 -6.30 -16.55 -16.31
CA LEU A 53 -7.33 -17.49 -15.87
C LEU A 53 -6.97 -18.88 -16.41
N HIS A 54 -6.76 -19.84 -15.51
CA HIS A 54 -6.30 -21.18 -15.87
C HIS A 54 -7.42 -22.05 -16.47
N PRO A 55 -7.09 -23.21 -17.10
CA PRO A 55 -8.08 -24.08 -17.73
C PRO A 55 -9.17 -24.62 -16.79
N ASP A 56 -8.90 -24.70 -15.49
CA ASP A 56 -9.86 -25.10 -14.44
C ASP A 56 -10.96 -24.05 -14.18
N ARG A 57 -10.80 -22.82 -14.71
CA ARG A 57 -11.65 -21.65 -14.48
C ARG A 57 -11.77 -21.18 -13.01
N LEU A 58 -10.88 -21.66 -12.14
CA LEU A 58 -10.87 -21.34 -10.71
C LEU A 58 -9.51 -20.78 -10.24
N THR A 59 -8.41 -21.29 -10.80
CA THR A 59 -7.07 -20.79 -10.50
C THR A 59 -6.82 -19.49 -11.28
N VAL A 60 -6.37 -18.45 -10.58
CA VAL A 60 -6.08 -17.13 -11.18
C VAL A 60 -4.76 -16.58 -10.64
N THR A 61 -3.84 -16.29 -11.56
CA THR A 61 -2.47 -15.85 -11.23
C THR A 61 -2.06 -14.59 -12.00
N SER A 62 -1.00 -13.92 -11.53
CA SER A 62 -0.23 -12.96 -12.33
C SER A 62 1.26 -13.33 -12.26
N PRO A 63 2.06 -13.16 -13.33
CA PRO A 63 3.50 -13.36 -13.26
C PRO A 63 4.17 -12.32 -12.37
N VAL A 64 4.91 -12.74 -11.34
CA VAL A 64 5.58 -11.83 -10.39
C VAL A 64 6.57 -10.87 -11.08
N LEU A 65 7.28 -11.38 -12.10
CA LEU A 65 8.21 -10.59 -12.91
C LEU A 65 7.52 -9.49 -13.74
N MET A 66 6.22 -9.61 -14.03
CA MET A 66 5.44 -8.55 -14.66
C MET A 66 5.30 -7.34 -13.72
N TRP A 67 5.09 -7.58 -12.41
CA TRP A 67 5.03 -6.50 -11.42
C TRP A 67 6.40 -5.84 -11.20
N VAL A 68 7.49 -6.62 -11.21
CA VAL A 68 8.86 -6.07 -11.16
C VAL A 68 9.11 -5.18 -12.37
N LYS A 69 8.87 -5.68 -13.60
CA LYS A 69 9.10 -4.90 -14.82
C LYS A 69 8.17 -3.69 -14.95
N ALA A 70 6.95 -3.75 -14.41
CA ALA A 70 6.07 -2.59 -14.33
C ALA A 70 6.66 -1.48 -13.44
N LEU A 71 7.39 -1.83 -12.37
CA LEU A 71 8.06 -0.86 -11.51
C LEU A 71 9.23 -0.18 -12.24
N ASP A 72 10.10 -0.95 -12.92
CA ASP A 72 11.17 -0.40 -13.75
C ASP A 72 10.60 0.59 -14.80
N LEU A 73 9.58 0.17 -15.55
CA LEU A 73 8.92 1.02 -16.57
C LEU A 73 8.30 2.29 -15.97
N LEU A 74 7.72 2.22 -14.77
CA LEU A 74 7.05 3.34 -14.12
C LEU A 74 8.05 4.38 -13.59
N LEU A 75 9.11 3.94 -12.92
CA LEU A 75 10.18 4.82 -12.43
C LEU A 75 10.97 5.44 -13.60
N ASP A 76 11.25 4.67 -14.65
CA ASP A 76 11.86 5.20 -15.87
C ASP A 76 10.95 6.22 -16.58
N LYS A 77 9.63 6.04 -16.54
CA LYS A 77 8.65 6.97 -17.13
C LYS A 77 8.66 8.31 -16.38
N MET A 78 8.62 8.25 -15.05
CA MET A 78 8.77 9.41 -14.17
C MET A 78 10.10 10.15 -14.41
N LYS A 79 11.22 9.42 -14.45
CA LYS A 79 12.55 9.99 -14.74
C LYS A 79 12.58 10.68 -16.12
N ARG A 80 11.94 10.09 -17.13
CA ARG A 80 11.83 10.66 -18.49
C ARG A 80 10.97 11.93 -18.60
N VAL A 81 10.00 12.14 -17.70
CA VAL A 81 9.22 13.38 -17.62
C VAL A 81 9.82 14.41 -16.65
N GLY A 82 11.00 14.16 -16.11
CA GLY A 82 11.72 15.09 -15.24
C GLY A 82 11.22 15.12 -13.79
N PHE A 83 10.56 14.06 -13.32
CA PHE A 83 10.21 13.96 -11.89
C PHE A 83 11.48 13.88 -11.04
N ASP A 84 11.61 14.82 -10.09
CA ASP A 84 12.76 14.91 -9.21
C ASP A 84 12.58 14.04 -7.95
N PHE A 85 13.23 12.88 -7.97
CA PHE A 85 13.24 11.93 -6.85
C PHE A 85 14.03 12.44 -5.62
N SER A 86 14.87 13.47 -5.76
CA SER A 86 15.69 13.99 -4.65
C SER A 86 14.86 14.75 -3.59
N HIS A 87 13.65 15.16 -3.95
CA HIS A 87 12.65 15.74 -3.06
C HIS A 87 11.82 14.70 -2.29
N VAL A 88 11.97 13.39 -2.58
CA VAL A 88 11.18 12.31 -1.94
C VAL A 88 11.69 12.00 -0.54
N GLN A 89 10.94 12.39 0.50
CA GLN A 89 11.30 12.16 1.91
C GLN A 89 10.89 10.78 2.43
N ALA A 90 9.73 10.29 2.00
CA ALA A 90 9.17 9.01 2.42
C ALA A 90 8.42 8.35 1.27
N LEU A 91 8.30 7.02 1.34
CA LEU A 91 7.43 6.26 0.47
C LEU A 91 6.61 5.22 1.23
N SER A 92 5.41 4.96 0.74
CA SER A 92 4.56 3.86 1.18
C SER A 92 3.71 3.37 0.02
N GLY A 93 2.89 2.36 0.26
CA GLY A 93 2.11 1.75 -0.80
C GLY A 93 0.98 0.86 -0.30
N SER A 94 0.28 0.32 -1.29
CA SER A 94 -0.76 -0.70 -1.18
C SER A 94 -0.56 -1.73 -2.29
N GLY A 95 -0.84 -2.99 -1.99
CA GLY A 95 -0.93 -4.04 -3.00
C GLY A 95 -2.36 -4.55 -3.11
N GLN A 96 -2.67 -5.24 -4.21
CA GLN A 96 -3.86 -6.07 -4.28
C GLN A 96 -3.82 -7.12 -3.15
N GLN A 97 -4.89 -7.19 -2.36
CA GLN A 97 -4.92 -7.98 -1.14
C GLN A 97 -4.84 -9.49 -1.42
N HIS A 98 -4.47 -10.24 -0.39
CA HIS A 98 -4.38 -11.71 -0.33
C HIS A 98 -3.32 -12.37 -1.25
N GLY A 99 -2.98 -11.77 -2.39
CA GLY A 99 -2.03 -12.34 -3.36
C GLY A 99 -0.63 -12.51 -2.77
N SER A 100 0.07 -13.58 -3.16
CA SER A 100 1.34 -13.99 -2.53
C SER A 100 2.52 -14.21 -3.49
N VAL A 101 3.69 -13.76 -3.06
CA VAL A 101 4.98 -13.95 -3.73
C VAL A 101 5.84 -14.89 -2.88
N TYR A 102 6.50 -15.83 -3.56
CA TYR A 102 7.35 -16.86 -2.97
C TYR A 102 8.78 -16.64 -3.46
N TRP A 103 9.66 -16.17 -2.57
CA TRP A 103 11.04 -15.84 -2.91
C TRP A 103 11.93 -17.07 -2.78
N ARG A 104 12.76 -17.32 -3.79
CA ARG A 104 13.72 -18.43 -3.83
C ARG A 104 14.83 -18.25 -2.78
N ARG A 105 15.30 -19.37 -2.21
CA ARG A 105 16.51 -19.44 -1.38
C ARG A 105 17.69 -18.65 -1.99
N GLY A 106 18.22 -17.68 -1.25
CA GLY A 106 19.29 -16.77 -1.67
C GLY A 106 18.82 -15.42 -2.22
N ALA A 107 17.53 -15.23 -2.51
CA ALA A 107 17.00 -13.97 -3.05
C ALA A 107 17.20 -12.76 -2.11
N SER A 108 17.31 -12.99 -0.79
CA SER A 108 17.70 -11.97 0.19
C SER A 108 19.03 -11.29 -0.16
N ARG A 109 20.01 -12.04 -0.71
CA ARG A 109 21.29 -11.49 -1.15
C ARG A 109 21.13 -10.69 -2.44
N THR A 110 20.36 -11.21 -3.41
CA THR A 110 20.06 -10.50 -4.66
C THR A 110 19.37 -9.15 -4.42
N LEU A 111 18.55 -9.03 -3.37
CA LEU A 111 17.93 -7.77 -2.96
C LEU A 111 18.91 -6.79 -2.30
N GLN A 112 19.93 -7.30 -1.59
CA GLN A 112 20.97 -6.49 -0.93
C GLN A 112 22.02 -5.99 -1.94
N ASP A 113 22.40 -6.84 -2.89
CA ASP A 113 23.46 -6.62 -3.88
C ASP A 113 22.91 -6.15 -5.25
N LEU A 114 21.92 -5.25 -5.25
CA LEU A 114 21.28 -4.72 -6.48
C LEU A 114 22.16 -3.69 -7.21
N ASP A 115 22.56 -4.02 -8.45
CA ASP A 115 23.33 -3.15 -9.35
C ASP A 115 22.44 -2.04 -9.97
N PRO A 116 22.70 -0.74 -9.71
CA PRO A 116 21.87 0.36 -10.21
C PRO A 116 21.92 0.54 -11.74
N ASP A 117 22.93 0.02 -12.45
CA ASP A 117 23.02 0.14 -13.90
C ASP A 117 22.08 -0.84 -14.64
N GLN A 118 21.50 -1.82 -13.93
CA GLN A 118 20.62 -2.86 -14.48
C GLN A 118 19.17 -2.72 -13.98
N ASP A 119 18.20 -3.25 -14.75
CA ASP A 119 16.78 -3.24 -14.38
C ASP A 119 16.47 -4.28 -13.28
N LEU A 120 15.54 -4.00 -12.35
CA LEU A 120 15.12 -4.96 -11.32
C LEU A 120 14.60 -6.26 -11.95
N HIS A 121 13.89 -6.17 -13.08
CA HIS A 121 13.41 -7.31 -13.82
C HIS A 121 14.54 -8.23 -14.36
N HIS A 122 15.72 -7.68 -14.63
CA HIS A 122 16.90 -8.49 -14.97
C HIS A 122 17.47 -9.16 -13.71
N LEU A 123 17.76 -8.35 -12.69
CA LEU A 123 18.43 -8.78 -11.46
C LEU A 123 17.63 -9.84 -10.70
N LEU A 124 16.31 -9.66 -10.58
CA LEU A 124 15.41 -10.51 -9.81
C LEU A 124 14.83 -11.70 -10.62
N LYS A 125 15.26 -11.91 -11.86
CA LYS A 125 14.72 -12.93 -12.76
C LYS A 125 14.73 -14.35 -12.17
N SER A 126 15.73 -14.66 -11.34
CA SER A 126 15.90 -15.96 -10.67
C SER A 126 15.41 -15.98 -9.23
N SER A 127 14.97 -14.85 -8.66
CA SER A 127 14.71 -14.65 -7.23
C SER A 127 13.37 -15.21 -6.72
N PHE A 128 12.58 -15.84 -7.56
CA PHE A 128 11.24 -16.35 -7.23
C PHE A 128 11.14 -17.85 -7.46
N SER A 129 10.67 -18.58 -6.44
CA SER A 129 10.42 -20.02 -6.53
C SER A 129 9.13 -20.30 -7.31
N VAL A 130 8.09 -19.50 -7.07
CA VAL A 130 6.82 -19.51 -7.81
C VAL A 130 6.76 -18.26 -8.70
N LEU A 131 6.78 -18.45 -10.03
CA LEU A 131 6.72 -17.36 -11.00
C LEU A 131 5.30 -16.78 -11.17
N ASP A 132 4.28 -17.63 -11.07
CA ASP A 132 2.87 -17.26 -11.23
C ASP A 132 2.20 -17.15 -9.86
N SER A 133 2.17 -15.92 -9.33
CA SER A 133 1.61 -15.61 -8.02
C SER A 133 0.08 -15.68 -8.04
N PRO A 134 -0.58 -16.38 -7.10
CA PRO A 134 -2.03 -16.36 -6.97
C PRO A 134 -2.50 -14.97 -6.52
N VAL A 135 -3.66 -14.54 -7.00
CA VAL A 135 -4.23 -13.20 -6.76
C VAL A 135 -5.62 -13.27 -6.13
N TRP A 136 -6.18 -12.14 -5.72
CA TRP A 136 -7.48 -12.05 -5.02
C TRP A 136 -8.68 -12.67 -5.77
N MET A 137 -8.55 -12.88 -7.09
CA MET A 137 -9.56 -13.49 -7.95
C MET A 137 -9.58 -15.03 -7.88
N ASP A 138 -8.56 -15.66 -7.29
CA ASP A 138 -8.46 -17.12 -7.21
C ASP A 138 -9.55 -17.72 -6.30
N SER A 139 -10.20 -18.78 -6.80
CA SER A 139 -11.31 -19.48 -6.14
C SER A 139 -11.08 -20.99 -6.03
N SER A 140 -9.84 -21.44 -6.20
CA SER A 140 -9.48 -22.85 -6.41
C SER A 140 -9.23 -23.67 -5.13
N THR A 141 -9.09 -23.03 -3.96
CA THR A 141 -8.56 -23.67 -2.75
C THR A 141 -9.65 -24.17 -1.78
N ARG A 142 -10.84 -24.53 -2.29
CA ARG A 142 -11.98 -24.90 -1.44
C ARG A 142 -11.66 -26.04 -0.45
N THR A 143 -10.87 -27.01 -0.87
CA THR A 143 -10.43 -28.12 -0.02
C THR A 143 -9.59 -27.64 1.16
N GLN A 144 -8.68 -26.68 0.93
CA GLN A 144 -7.82 -26.09 1.95
C GLN A 144 -8.65 -25.23 2.93
N CYS A 145 -9.63 -24.46 2.42
CA CYS A 145 -10.55 -23.70 3.27
C CYS A 145 -11.38 -24.59 4.20
N LEU A 146 -11.80 -25.77 3.74
CA LEU A 146 -12.51 -26.74 4.58
C LEU A 146 -11.57 -27.35 5.63
N HIS A 147 -10.36 -27.76 5.23
CA HIS A 147 -9.36 -28.34 6.15
C HIS A 147 -8.90 -27.36 7.24
N LEU A 148 -8.65 -26.09 6.89
CA LEU A 148 -8.28 -25.05 7.87
C LEU A 148 -9.40 -24.83 8.90
N GLN A 149 -10.66 -24.77 8.45
CA GLN A 149 -11.79 -24.59 9.36
C GLN A 149 -12.02 -25.81 10.25
N ASP A 150 -11.89 -27.02 9.72
CA ASP A 150 -12.01 -28.27 10.49
C ASP A 150 -10.93 -28.33 11.60
N THR A 151 -9.67 -28.10 11.23
CA THR A 151 -8.51 -28.12 12.14
C THR A 151 -8.60 -27.05 13.25
N VAL A 152 -9.16 -25.88 12.95
CA VAL A 152 -9.28 -24.75 13.89
C VAL A 152 -10.54 -24.85 14.78
N GLY A 153 -11.40 -25.87 14.60
CA GLY A 153 -12.61 -26.06 15.41
C GLY A 153 -13.85 -25.30 14.88
N GLY A 154 -13.91 -25.10 13.57
CA GLY A 154 -15.07 -24.57 12.83
C GLY A 154 -14.89 -23.16 12.28
N ALA A 155 -15.70 -22.82 11.27
CA ALA A 155 -15.69 -21.53 10.57
C ALA A 155 -15.83 -20.32 11.52
N LEU A 156 -16.70 -20.42 12.52
CA LEU A 156 -16.89 -19.37 13.53
C LEU A 156 -15.65 -19.19 14.41
N ARG A 157 -14.92 -20.27 14.74
CA ARG A 157 -13.71 -20.19 15.54
C ARG A 157 -12.56 -19.53 14.78
N LEU A 158 -12.42 -19.88 13.49
CA LEU A 158 -11.47 -19.20 12.59
C LEU A 158 -11.81 -17.71 12.42
N ALA A 159 -13.10 -17.35 12.38
CA ALA A 159 -13.54 -15.95 12.31
C ALA A 159 -13.28 -15.16 13.60
N GLN A 160 -13.41 -15.79 14.77
CA GLN A 160 -13.05 -15.17 16.06
C GLN A 160 -11.55 -14.84 16.16
N ILE A 161 -10.70 -15.70 15.60
CA ILE A 161 -9.24 -15.52 15.62
C ILE A 161 -8.81 -14.50 14.55
N THR A 162 -9.25 -14.70 13.31
CA THR A 162 -8.68 -14.04 12.11
C THR A 162 -9.54 -12.93 11.51
N GLY A 163 -10.71 -12.65 12.10
CA GLY A 163 -11.69 -11.69 11.57
C GLY A 163 -12.47 -12.19 10.33
N SER A 164 -12.28 -13.44 9.90
CA SER A 164 -12.99 -14.01 8.74
C SER A 164 -13.08 -15.54 8.81
N THR A 165 -14.13 -16.10 8.21
CA THR A 165 -14.16 -17.53 7.84
C THR A 165 -13.09 -17.82 6.78
N ALA A 166 -12.87 -19.09 6.42
CA ALA A 166 -11.94 -19.38 5.33
C ALA A 166 -12.55 -18.98 3.98
N TYR A 167 -11.79 -18.23 3.19
CA TYR A 167 -12.14 -17.83 1.83
C TYR A 167 -11.04 -18.26 0.87
N GLU A 168 -11.41 -18.67 -0.33
CA GLU A 168 -10.51 -19.33 -1.28
C GLU A 168 -9.32 -18.43 -1.69
N ARG A 169 -9.55 -17.14 -1.87
CA ARG A 169 -8.48 -16.17 -2.15
C ARG A 169 -7.52 -15.90 -0.98
N PHE A 170 -7.90 -16.18 0.27
CA PHE A 170 -7.12 -15.79 1.46
C PHE A 170 -5.80 -16.59 1.53
N THR A 171 -4.73 -15.91 1.92
CA THR A 171 -3.37 -16.34 1.61
C THR A 171 -2.97 -17.67 2.25
N GLY A 172 -3.43 -18.00 3.46
CA GLY A 172 -3.18 -19.30 4.07
C GLY A 172 -3.68 -20.47 3.22
N ASN A 173 -4.88 -20.34 2.64
CA ASN A 173 -5.47 -21.38 1.78
C ASN A 173 -4.68 -21.55 0.46
N GLN A 174 -4.15 -20.44 -0.08
CA GLN A 174 -3.27 -20.44 -1.25
C GLN A 174 -1.89 -21.06 -0.94
N ILE A 175 -1.29 -20.74 0.21
CA ILE A 175 -0.04 -21.32 0.69
C ILE A 175 -0.20 -22.84 0.90
N ALA A 176 -1.30 -23.28 1.51
CA ALA A 176 -1.62 -24.69 1.67
C ALA A 176 -1.75 -25.42 0.32
N LYS A 177 -2.39 -24.81 -0.69
CA LYS A 177 -2.46 -25.35 -2.06
C LYS A 177 -1.06 -25.45 -2.68
N MET A 178 -0.26 -24.38 -2.63
CA MET A 178 1.09 -24.37 -3.21
C MET A 178 1.99 -25.44 -2.59
N ARG A 179 1.98 -25.60 -1.26
CA ARG A 179 2.67 -26.70 -0.58
C ARG A 179 2.22 -28.09 -1.05
N GLN A 180 0.92 -28.27 -1.34
CA GLN A 180 0.35 -29.57 -1.74
C GLN A 180 0.56 -29.90 -3.22
N SER A 181 0.53 -28.91 -4.13
CA SER A 181 0.62 -29.13 -5.58
C SER A 181 1.97 -28.76 -6.22
N ARG A 182 2.81 -27.99 -5.52
CA ARG A 182 4.10 -27.45 -5.98
C ARG A 182 5.16 -27.57 -4.87
N GLY A 183 5.27 -28.78 -4.30
CA GLY A 183 6.11 -29.04 -3.13
C GLY A 183 7.58 -28.67 -3.31
N VAL A 184 8.15 -28.90 -4.49
CA VAL A 184 9.57 -28.58 -4.80
C VAL A 184 9.80 -27.07 -4.78
N GLU A 185 8.93 -26.29 -5.42
CA GLU A 185 9.01 -24.82 -5.42
C GLU A 185 8.68 -24.23 -4.04
N PHE A 186 7.77 -24.86 -3.30
CA PHE A 186 7.49 -24.47 -1.92
C PHE A 186 8.71 -24.71 -1.00
N GLU A 187 9.38 -25.85 -1.11
CA GLU A 187 10.60 -26.15 -0.36
C GLU A 187 11.76 -25.21 -0.74
N ASP A 188 11.88 -24.83 -2.02
CA ASP A 188 12.86 -23.83 -2.52
C ASP A 188 12.54 -22.37 -2.10
N THR A 189 11.48 -22.16 -1.31
CA THR A 189 11.10 -20.83 -0.80
C THR A 189 11.80 -20.50 0.52
N GLU A 190 12.38 -19.29 0.65
CA GLU A 190 12.91 -18.77 1.92
C GLU A 190 12.05 -17.68 2.57
N ARG A 191 11.17 -17.04 1.79
CA ARG A 191 10.32 -15.93 2.23
C ARG A 191 8.99 -15.95 1.48
N ILE A 192 7.89 -15.67 2.18
CA ILE A 192 6.58 -15.43 1.58
C ILE A 192 6.14 -14.00 1.90
N SER A 193 5.70 -13.27 0.88
CA SER A 193 5.23 -11.89 0.97
C SER A 193 3.81 -11.76 0.43
N LEU A 194 3.00 -10.88 1.02
CA LEU A 194 1.82 -10.32 0.33
C LEU A 194 2.29 -9.35 -0.75
N VAL A 195 1.47 -9.05 -1.77
CA VAL A 195 1.84 -8.10 -2.84
C VAL A 195 2.27 -6.73 -2.28
N SER A 196 1.65 -6.29 -1.18
CA SER A 196 1.99 -5.11 -0.40
C SER A 196 3.44 -5.15 0.14
N SER A 197 3.77 -6.19 0.93
CA SER A 197 5.12 -6.36 1.49
C SER A 197 6.16 -6.75 0.43
N PHE A 198 5.77 -7.39 -0.67
CA PHE A 198 6.62 -7.61 -1.83
C PHE A 198 7.07 -6.28 -2.46
N ALA A 199 6.14 -5.38 -2.76
CA ALA A 199 6.47 -4.06 -3.32
C ALA A 199 7.34 -3.23 -2.37
N ALA A 200 7.07 -3.28 -1.06
CA ALA A 200 7.94 -2.66 -0.05
C ALA A 200 9.34 -3.30 -0.03
N SER A 201 9.46 -4.62 -0.22
CA SER A 201 10.75 -5.32 -0.24
C SER A 201 11.63 -4.92 -1.42
N LEU A 202 11.03 -4.64 -2.58
CA LEU A 202 11.74 -4.10 -3.73
C LEU A 202 12.40 -2.75 -3.37
N PHE A 203 11.64 -1.83 -2.77
CA PHE A 203 12.14 -0.51 -2.36
C PHE A 203 13.20 -0.56 -1.25
N LEU A 204 13.09 -1.51 -0.32
CA LEU A 204 14.05 -1.66 0.79
C LEU A 204 15.38 -2.29 0.36
N GLY A 205 15.43 -3.06 -0.74
CA GLY A 205 16.59 -3.93 -1.01
C GLY A 205 16.71 -5.05 0.03
N GLY A 206 15.57 -5.55 0.51
CA GLY A 206 15.51 -6.55 1.57
C GLY A 206 14.08 -6.82 2.01
N TYR A 207 13.86 -7.91 2.75
CA TYR A 207 12.49 -8.35 3.04
C TYR A 207 11.74 -7.45 4.03
N ALA A 208 10.66 -6.84 3.55
CA ALA A 208 9.68 -6.16 4.37
C ALA A 208 8.95 -7.14 5.31
N ALA A 209 8.48 -6.61 6.44
CA ALA A 209 7.45 -7.25 7.25
C ALA A 209 6.08 -7.16 6.55
N ILE A 210 5.19 -8.11 6.87
CA ILE A 210 3.75 -7.97 6.59
C ILE A 210 3.15 -7.08 7.68
N ASP A 211 2.25 -6.17 7.33
CA ASP A 211 1.59 -5.30 8.31
C ASP A 211 0.34 -5.97 8.90
N TYR A 212 -0.12 -5.50 10.06
CA TYR A 212 -1.32 -6.05 10.71
C TYR A 212 -2.60 -5.92 9.85
N SER A 213 -2.70 -4.90 8.99
CA SER A 213 -3.92 -4.66 8.21
C SER A 213 -4.04 -5.63 7.04
N ASP A 214 -3.02 -5.77 6.17
CA ASP A 214 -3.09 -6.71 5.04
C ASP A 214 -2.86 -8.16 5.50
N GLY A 215 -2.07 -8.36 6.57
CA GLY A 215 -1.87 -9.65 7.24
C GLY A 215 -3.13 -10.26 7.83
N SER A 216 -4.15 -9.44 8.14
CA SER A 216 -5.49 -9.93 8.52
C SER A 216 -6.20 -10.66 7.37
N GLY A 217 -5.89 -10.30 6.11
CA GLY A 217 -6.45 -10.92 4.89
C GLY A 217 -5.93 -12.34 4.58
N MET A 218 -5.26 -13.00 5.53
CA MET A 218 -4.56 -14.27 5.29
C MET A 218 -5.25 -15.51 5.88
N ASN A 219 -6.21 -15.34 6.81
CA ASN A 219 -6.65 -16.39 7.76
C ASN A 219 -5.48 -16.95 8.64
N LEU A 220 -4.42 -16.16 8.88
CA LEU A 220 -3.26 -16.58 9.68
C LEU A 220 -2.95 -15.66 10.87
N LEU A 221 -3.26 -14.36 10.79
CA LEU A 221 -3.06 -13.42 11.90
C LEU A 221 -4.18 -13.57 12.93
N ASP A 222 -3.84 -13.64 14.22
CA ASP A 222 -4.81 -13.40 15.28
C ASP A 222 -4.96 -11.88 15.45
N ILE A 223 -6.15 -11.35 15.16
CA ILE A 223 -6.39 -9.90 15.11
C ILE A 223 -6.45 -9.25 16.50
N SER A 224 -6.60 -10.05 17.56
CA SER A 224 -6.68 -9.58 18.95
C SER A 224 -5.29 -9.39 19.55
N THR A 225 -4.42 -10.39 19.36
CA THR A 225 -3.02 -10.40 19.84
C THR A 225 -2.05 -9.71 18.88
N ARG A 226 -2.42 -9.60 17.59
CA ARG A 226 -1.58 -9.08 16.49
C ARG A 226 -0.32 -9.93 16.23
N THR A 227 -0.36 -11.20 16.61
CA THR A 227 0.65 -12.22 16.28
C THR A 227 0.06 -13.25 15.32
N TRP A 228 0.89 -14.07 14.69
CA TRP A 228 0.37 -15.22 13.95
C TRP A 228 -0.30 -16.22 14.88
N SER A 229 -1.41 -16.80 14.43
CA SER A 229 -2.13 -17.84 15.16
C SER A 229 -1.46 -19.19 14.89
N GLU A 230 -0.81 -19.76 15.91
CA GLU A 230 -0.05 -21.01 15.80
C GLU A 230 -0.86 -22.15 15.16
N ILE A 231 -2.10 -22.36 15.58
CA ILE A 231 -3.00 -23.39 15.03
C ILE A 231 -3.31 -23.15 13.54
N CYS A 232 -3.44 -21.89 13.11
CA CYS A 232 -3.70 -21.55 11.70
C CYS A 232 -2.44 -21.74 10.83
N LEU A 233 -1.25 -21.43 11.39
CA LEU A 233 0.03 -21.73 10.73
C LEU A 233 0.23 -23.24 10.57
N GLN A 234 0.08 -24.01 11.65
CA GLN A 234 0.28 -25.46 11.66
C GLN A 234 -0.68 -26.21 10.72
N ALA A 235 -1.95 -25.76 10.64
CA ALA A 235 -2.93 -26.26 9.68
C ALA A 235 -2.59 -25.94 8.20
N THR A 236 -1.70 -24.96 7.98
CA THR A 236 -1.31 -24.50 6.64
C THR A 236 0.00 -25.16 6.17
N ALA A 237 1.11 -24.86 6.85
CA ALA A 237 2.44 -25.33 6.49
C ALA A 237 3.41 -25.34 7.70
N PRO A 238 4.34 -26.31 7.77
CA PRO A 238 5.38 -26.31 8.80
C PRO A 238 6.31 -25.09 8.64
N HIS A 239 6.76 -24.52 9.76
CA HIS A 239 7.70 -23.38 9.81
C HIS A 239 7.26 -22.12 9.05
N LEU A 240 5.95 -21.95 8.83
CA LEU A 240 5.40 -20.82 8.09
C LEU A 240 5.62 -19.47 8.79
N ASP A 241 5.78 -19.47 10.11
CA ASP A 241 6.22 -18.33 10.92
C ASP A 241 7.57 -17.76 10.45
N LEU A 242 8.52 -18.62 10.07
CA LEU A 242 9.84 -18.19 9.57
C LEU A 242 9.73 -17.57 8.17
N LEU A 243 8.94 -18.19 7.29
CA LEU A 243 8.72 -17.71 5.93
C LEU A 243 7.99 -16.35 5.90
N LEU A 244 7.04 -16.11 6.83
CA LEU A 244 6.30 -14.85 6.97
C LEU A 244 7.04 -13.81 7.83
N GLY A 245 7.86 -14.24 8.79
CA GLY A 245 8.52 -13.38 9.78
C GLY A 245 7.52 -12.66 10.69
N LEU A 246 8.02 -11.83 11.61
CA LEU A 246 7.14 -11.10 12.54
C LEU A 246 6.35 -9.99 11.84
N PRO A 247 5.01 -9.91 12.04
CA PRO A 247 4.20 -8.84 11.49
C PRO A 247 4.40 -7.53 12.25
N ARG A 248 4.10 -6.39 11.62
CA ARG A 248 4.38 -5.05 12.15
C ARG A 248 3.17 -4.10 12.12
N PRO A 249 3.15 -3.04 12.96
CA PRO A 249 2.19 -1.94 12.83
C PRO A 249 2.17 -1.34 11.41
N PRO A 250 0.99 -0.96 10.88
CA PRO A 250 0.89 -0.32 9.55
C PRO A 250 1.60 1.04 9.43
N THR A 251 2.03 1.63 10.56
CA THR A 251 2.77 2.89 10.67
C THR A 251 4.29 2.71 10.81
N SER A 252 4.81 1.47 10.81
CA SER A 252 6.23 1.21 11.01
C SER A 252 7.09 1.71 9.84
N VAL A 253 8.11 2.51 10.14
CA VAL A 253 9.24 2.73 9.22
C VAL A 253 10.05 1.43 9.15
N LEU A 254 10.11 0.82 7.95
CA LEU A 254 10.76 -0.48 7.75
C LEU A 254 12.28 -0.37 7.49
N GLY A 255 12.75 0.79 7.02
CA GLY A 255 14.14 1.06 6.66
C GLY A 255 14.23 2.23 5.67
N PRO A 256 15.45 2.66 5.31
CA PRO A 256 15.67 3.57 4.20
C PRO A 256 15.36 2.89 2.85
N VAL A 257 15.22 3.68 1.79
CA VAL A 257 15.20 3.16 0.42
C VAL A 257 16.57 2.58 0.05
N SER A 258 16.60 1.50 -0.75
CA SER A 258 17.84 0.87 -1.21
C SER A 258 18.71 1.84 -2.01
N ALA A 259 20.03 1.69 -1.86
CA ALA A 259 21.04 2.42 -2.63
C ALA A 259 20.84 2.31 -4.15
N TYR A 260 20.23 1.20 -4.62
CA TYR A 260 19.78 1.03 -6.01
C TYR A 260 18.97 2.24 -6.51
N PHE A 261 17.96 2.69 -5.77
CA PHE A 261 17.09 3.79 -6.20
C PHE A 261 17.76 5.16 -6.02
N ILE A 262 18.65 5.30 -5.03
CA ILE A 262 19.47 6.51 -4.83
C ILE A 262 20.37 6.71 -6.05
N HIS A 263 21.14 5.68 -6.44
CA HIS A 263 22.07 5.76 -7.57
C HIS A 263 21.37 5.78 -8.94
N ARG A 264 20.36 4.92 -9.16
CA ARG A 264 19.68 4.81 -10.46
C ARG A 264 18.69 5.93 -10.74
N TYR A 265 17.93 6.36 -9.74
CA TYR A 265 16.81 7.32 -9.92
C TYR A 265 17.04 8.67 -9.24
N GLY A 266 18.01 8.81 -8.34
CA GLY A 266 18.27 10.05 -7.61
C GLY A 266 17.35 10.26 -6.40
N PHE A 267 16.84 9.18 -5.80
CA PHE A 267 16.08 9.27 -4.53
C PHE A 267 16.90 9.97 -3.46
N SER A 268 16.23 10.72 -2.59
CA SER A 268 16.89 11.40 -1.48
C SER A 268 17.61 10.40 -0.57
N ASP A 269 18.89 10.64 -0.33
CA ASP A 269 19.67 9.85 0.63
C ASP A 269 19.41 10.41 2.04
N PHE A 270 18.27 10.03 2.64
CA PHE A 270 17.76 10.61 3.89
C PHE A 270 18.53 10.14 5.16
N LYS A 271 19.86 10.06 5.06
CA LYS A 271 20.81 9.78 6.16
C LYS A 271 20.99 11.01 7.04
N ASN A 272 20.14 11.20 8.04
CA ASN A 272 20.33 12.08 9.22
C ASN A 272 20.86 13.53 8.99
N GLY A 273 20.74 14.08 7.79
CA GLY A 273 21.32 15.37 7.39
C GLY A 273 22.84 15.35 7.13
N SER A 274 23.46 14.18 6.91
CA SER A 274 24.90 14.07 6.62
C SER A 274 25.29 14.88 5.39
N LEU A 275 24.64 14.65 4.24
CA LEU A 275 24.95 15.32 2.99
C LEU A 275 24.73 16.85 3.05
N THR A 276 23.76 17.33 3.83
CA THR A 276 23.57 18.77 4.06
C THR A 276 24.72 19.35 4.89
N ARG A 277 25.16 18.66 5.95
CA ARG A 277 26.35 19.07 6.71
C ARG A 277 27.62 18.97 5.88
N GLU A 278 27.74 17.98 4.99
CA GLU A 278 28.87 17.84 4.07
C GLU A 278 28.89 18.93 3.00
N ARG A 279 27.73 19.33 2.48
CA ARG A 279 27.61 20.46 1.55
C ARG A 279 27.99 21.78 2.23
N ILE A 280 27.43 22.09 3.39
CA ILE A 280 27.80 23.29 4.17
C ILE A 280 29.26 23.22 4.66
N ARG A 281 29.81 22.04 4.96
CA ARG A 281 31.24 21.83 5.23
C ARG A 281 32.09 22.14 4.00
N ASN A 282 31.68 21.73 2.80
CA ASN A 282 32.40 22.03 1.57
C ASN A 282 32.33 23.54 1.22
N GLU A 283 31.14 24.13 1.33
CA GLU A 283 30.87 25.55 1.01
C GLU A 283 31.48 26.52 2.04
N CYS A 284 31.37 26.22 3.34
CA CYS A 284 31.70 27.16 4.43
C CYS A 284 32.91 26.74 5.29
N ALA A 285 33.42 25.51 5.16
CA ALA A 285 34.55 24.99 5.95
C ALA A 285 35.63 24.29 5.10
N GLY A 286 35.64 24.52 3.77
CA GLY A 286 36.65 23.99 2.85
C GLY A 286 36.74 22.46 2.76
N GLY A 287 35.70 21.74 3.20
CA GLY A 287 35.67 20.28 3.26
C GLY A 287 36.24 19.65 4.53
N SER A 288 36.79 20.43 5.47
CA SER A 288 37.31 19.91 6.75
C SER A 288 36.21 19.83 7.82
N TRP A 289 36.14 18.69 8.50
CA TRP A 289 35.26 18.52 9.67
C TRP A 289 35.80 19.23 10.91
N GLU A 290 37.11 19.42 11.02
CA GLU A 290 37.80 20.14 12.09
C GLU A 290 37.44 21.63 12.04
N VAL A 291 37.50 22.24 10.86
CA VAL A 291 37.10 23.63 10.61
C VAL A 291 35.59 23.82 10.79
N PHE A 292 34.77 22.89 10.29
CA PHE A 292 33.32 22.89 10.52
C PHE A 292 32.98 22.80 12.02
N SER A 293 33.72 21.98 12.77
CA SER A 293 33.57 21.87 14.23
C SER A 293 34.13 23.07 15.00
N ALA A 294 35.07 23.83 14.43
CA ALA A 294 35.55 25.08 15.00
C ALA A 294 34.49 26.18 14.85
N ALA A 295 33.97 26.37 13.63
CA ALA A 295 32.87 27.30 13.37
C ALA A 295 31.67 27.06 14.30
N LEU A 296 31.25 25.80 14.50
CA LEU A 296 30.17 25.43 15.42
C LEU A 296 30.45 25.69 16.91
N ARG A 297 31.71 25.84 17.33
CA ARG A 297 32.10 26.23 18.70
C ARG A 297 32.27 27.75 18.84
N GLU A 298 32.54 28.43 17.75
CA GLU A 298 32.77 29.88 17.68
C GLU A 298 31.46 30.67 17.48
N THR A 299 30.46 30.09 16.82
CA THR A 299 29.09 30.63 16.80
C THR A 299 28.36 30.42 18.14
N PRO A 300 27.69 31.44 18.70
CA PRO A 300 26.94 31.29 19.94
C PRO A 300 25.68 30.40 19.76
N LEU A 301 25.22 29.81 20.86
CA LEU A 301 23.97 29.05 20.88
C LEU A 301 22.79 29.95 20.47
N GLY A 302 22.08 29.55 19.41
CA GLY A 302 21.02 30.35 18.78
C GLY A 302 21.46 31.11 17.52
N ASN A 303 22.76 31.10 17.17
CA ASN A 303 23.31 31.68 15.93
C ASN A 303 22.85 33.13 15.68
N ASP A 304 22.77 33.93 16.75
CA ASP A 304 22.26 35.30 16.80
C ASP A 304 20.89 35.51 16.12
N GLY A 305 20.06 34.46 16.09
CA GLY A 305 18.69 34.47 15.55
C GLY A 305 18.56 34.09 14.07
N ASN A 306 19.63 33.69 13.39
CA ASN A 306 19.64 33.45 11.94
C ASN A 306 19.11 32.05 11.55
N ILE A 307 18.05 31.99 10.73
CA ILE A 307 17.33 30.77 10.28
C ILE A 307 16.87 30.95 8.80
N GLY A 308 16.77 29.89 7.98
CA GLY A 308 16.34 29.96 6.56
C GLY A 308 15.70 28.69 5.98
N PHE A 309 14.89 28.84 4.91
CA PHE A 309 14.01 27.83 4.26
C PHE A 309 13.67 28.25 2.79
N TYR A 310 13.37 27.34 1.81
CA TYR A 310 13.37 27.65 0.34
C TYR A 310 12.44 26.81 -0.66
N PHE A 311 11.13 27.09 -0.93
CA PHE A 311 10.23 26.42 -1.97
C PHE A 311 9.10 27.32 -2.62
N ASP A 312 8.46 27.01 -3.79
CA ASP A 312 7.33 27.78 -4.46
C ASP A 312 6.20 26.87 -5.15
N THR A 313 5.04 27.34 -5.72
CA THR A 313 3.65 26.67 -5.69
C THR A 313 2.73 26.35 -6.99
N MET A 314 1.49 25.75 -6.86
CA MET A 314 0.56 24.97 -7.84
C MET A 314 -1.04 25.22 -7.69
N GLU A 315 -2.19 24.68 -8.25
CA GLU A 315 -2.82 23.58 -9.17
C GLU A 315 -4.10 24.07 -10.04
N ILE A 316 -5.27 23.48 -10.50
CA ILE A 316 -6.30 22.34 -10.30
C ILE A 316 -7.19 22.12 -11.65
N THR A 317 -8.33 21.38 -12.01
CA THR A 317 -9.49 20.43 -11.59
C THR A 317 -10.15 19.69 -12.87
N CYS A 318 -11.36 19.04 -13.13
CA CYS A 318 -12.74 18.64 -12.58
C CYS A 318 -13.53 17.41 -13.31
N LEU A 319 -14.90 17.31 -13.43
CA LEU A 319 -15.77 16.05 -13.61
C LEU A 319 -17.18 16.08 -14.42
N ASN A 320 -17.98 14.95 -14.48
CA ASN A 320 -19.47 14.65 -14.84
C ASN A 320 -19.84 13.85 -16.18
N LYS A 321 -21.01 13.20 -16.59
CA LYS A 321 -22.31 12.48 -16.17
C LYS A 321 -23.08 11.84 -17.44
N PRO A 322 -24.37 11.29 -17.59
CA PRO A 322 -25.62 10.96 -16.78
C PRO A 322 -26.39 9.57 -17.08
N GLU A 323 -27.74 9.36 -16.88
CA GLU A 323 -28.50 8.03 -16.86
C GLU A 323 -30.08 7.98 -17.14
N THR A 324 -30.73 6.77 -17.18
CA THR A 324 -31.98 6.40 -16.40
C THR A 324 -32.49 4.93 -16.49
N LYS A 325 -32.31 4.10 -15.42
CA LYS A 325 -33.08 2.83 -15.16
C LYS A 325 -32.94 2.30 -13.70
N VAL A 326 -32.56 3.19 -12.77
CA VAL A 326 -31.56 2.83 -11.74
C VAL A 326 -32.08 2.71 -10.29
N ARG A 327 -33.07 3.50 -9.86
CA ARG A 327 -33.41 3.69 -8.44
C ARG A 327 -33.66 2.40 -7.63
N ALA A 328 -34.48 1.47 -8.12
CA ALA A 328 -34.85 0.26 -7.37
C ALA A 328 -33.66 -0.68 -7.07
N LEU A 329 -32.60 -0.65 -7.89
CA LEU A 329 -31.35 -1.40 -7.65
C LEU A 329 -30.57 -0.82 -6.46
N VAL A 330 -30.69 0.48 -6.22
CA VAL A 330 -29.84 1.26 -5.31
C VAL A 330 -30.32 1.13 -3.86
N GLU A 331 -31.62 1.27 -3.63
CA GLU A 331 -32.27 1.18 -2.31
C GLU A 331 -31.99 -0.19 -1.64
N GLY A 332 -32.24 -1.30 -2.35
CA GLY A 332 -31.98 -2.64 -1.83
C GLY A 332 -30.50 -2.92 -1.52
N GLN A 333 -29.56 -2.34 -2.27
CA GLN A 333 -28.13 -2.50 -1.98
C GLN A 333 -27.71 -1.80 -0.69
N PHE A 334 -28.20 -0.59 -0.42
CA PHE A 334 -27.80 0.15 0.79
C PHE A 334 -28.43 -0.43 2.05
N LEU A 335 -29.70 -0.85 2.00
CA LEU A 335 -30.36 -1.55 3.12
C LEU A 335 -29.61 -2.83 3.52
N SER A 336 -29.17 -3.61 2.52
CA SER A 336 -28.34 -4.79 2.75
C SER A 336 -27.01 -4.44 3.43
N ARG A 337 -26.30 -3.40 2.98
CA ARG A 337 -25.04 -2.95 3.59
C ARG A 337 -25.21 -2.53 5.05
N ARG A 338 -26.27 -1.79 5.38
CA ARG A 338 -26.58 -1.37 6.76
C ARG A 338 -26.78 -2.58 7.68
N LEU A 339 -27.66 -3.52 7.30
CA LEU A 339 -27.96 -4.71 8.10
C LEU A 339 -26.72 -5.60 8.33
N HIS A 340 -25.81 -5.68 7.35
CA HIS A 340 -24.56 -6.42 7.52
C HIS A 340 -23.57 -5.70 8.44
N ALA A 341 -23.49 -4.36 8.40
CA ALA A 341 -22.67 -3.60 9.32
C ALA A 341 -23.18 -3.72 10.78
N GLU A 342 -24.49 -3.59 11.00
CA GLU A 342 -25.13 -3.74 12.32
C GLU A 342 -24.84 -5.14 12.93
N ARG A 343 -24.86 -6.20 12.12
CA ARG A 343 -24.48 -7.57 12.52
C ARG A 343 -23.00 -7.75 12.86
N LEU A 344 -22.13 -6.83 12.43
CA LEU A 344 -20.71 -6.78 12.80
C LEU A 344 -20.44 -5.85 14.00
N GLY A 345 -21.50 -5.33 14.65
CA GLY A 345 -21.40 -4.46 15.82
C GLY A 345 -21.24 -2.96 15.50
N TYR A 346 -21.32 -2.56 14.23
CA TYR A 346 -21.39 -1.15 13.86
C TYR A 346 -22.73 -0.56 14.33
N ASN A 347 -22.69 0.64 14.92
CA ASN A 347 -23.87 1.35 15.38
C ASN A 347 -23.85 2.77 14.83
N ILE A 348 -25.01 3.26 14.35
CA ILE A 348 -25.18 4.64 13.90
C ILE A 348 -25.36 5.52 15.14
N VAL A 349 -24.40 6.40 15.39
CA VAL A 349 -24.34 7.28 16.57
C VAL A 349 -24.38 8.76 16.19
N PRO A 350 -24.76 9.69 17.09
CA PRO A 350 -24.67 11.13 16.83
C PRO A 350 -23.27 11.53 16.35
N GLY A 351 -23.18 12.27 15.24
CA GLY A 351 -21.91 12.62 14.60
C GLY A 351 -21.39 11.61 13.56
N THR A 352 -22.12 10.51 13.30
CA THR A 352 -21.83 9.61 12.17
C THR A 352 -21.82 10.37 10.83
N ARG A 353 -20.81 10.10 10.00
CA ARG A 353 -20.68 10.63 8.64
C ARG A 353 -20.45 9.48 7.68
N VAL A 354 -21.14 9.48 6.54
CA VAL A 354 -20.94 8.49 5.48
C VAL A 354 -20.09 9.11 4.38
N LEU A 355 -19.01 8.46 3.98
CA LEU A 355 -18.18 8.91 2.85
C LEU A 355 -18.43 7.99 1.64
N ALA A 356 -18.77 8.60 0.50
CA ALA A 356 -18.98 7.91 -0.76
C ALA A 356 -17.91 8.30 -1.79
N THR A 357 -17.44 7.32 -2.56
CA THR A 357 -16.42 7.48 -3.60
C THR A 357 -16.60 6.44 -4.71
N GLY A 358 -15.86 6.57 -5.81
CA GLY A 358 -16.05 5.78 -7.04
C GLY A 358 -17.24 6.26 -7.89
N GLY A 359 -17.40 5.73 -9.11
CA GLY A 359 -18.29 6.32 -10.13
C GLY A 359 -19.73 6.62 -9.68
N ALA A 360 -20.32 5.77 -8.83
CA ALA A 360 -21.67 5.97 -8.29
C ALA A 360 -21.79 7.20 -7.37
N SER A 361 -20.70 7.67 -6.74
CA SER A 361 -20.73 8.87 -5.90
C SER A 361 -20.80 10.18 -6.69
N SER A 362 -20.73 10.13 -8.02
CA SER A 362 -21.06 11.29 -8.86
C SER A 362 -22.57 11.54 -8.92
N ASN A 363 -23.42 10.53 -8.67
CA ASN A 363 -24.87 10.60 -8.78
C ASN A 363 -25.51 10.98 -7.42
N ARG A 364 -26.07 12.20 -7.34
CA ARG A 364 -26.65 12.76 -6.11
C ARG A 364 -27.87 11.97 -5.61
N ASP A 365 -28.69 11.45 -6.51
CA ASP A 365 -29.90 10.70 -6.16
C ASP A 365 -29.57 9.33 -5.54
N ILE A 366 -28.47 8.71 -5.98
CA ILE A 366 -27.90 7.52 -5.32
C ILE A 366 -27.42 7.86 -3.91
N LEU A 367 -26.76 9.01 -3.73
CA LEU A 367 -26.29 9.44 -2.42
C LEU A 367 -27.42 9.82 -1.46
N GLN A 368 -28.53 10.40 -1.95
CA GLN A 368 -29.69 10.70 -1.11
C GLN A 368 -30.22 9.43 -0.47
N VAL A 369 -30.43 8.36 -1.25
CA VAL A 369 -30.85 7.05 -0.73
C VAL A 369 -29.85 6.49 0.28
N LEU A 370 -28.55 6.62 0.04
CA LEU A 370 -27.53 6.21 1.02
C LEU A 370 -27.64 7.00 2.33
N SER A 371 -27.92 8.30 2.26
CA SER A 371 -28.09 9.19 3.41
C SER A 371 -29.32 8.82 4.22
N ASP A 372 -30.45 8.60 3.54
CA ASP A 372 -31.73 8.21 4.13
C ASP A 372 -31.60 6.84 4.82
N VAL A 373 -31.07 5.83 4.13
CA VAL A 373 -30.93 4.46 4.67
C VAL A 373 -30.02 4.40 5.90
N PHE A 374 -28.96 5.20 5.94
CA PHE A 374 -28.05 5.27 7.10
C PHE A 374 -28.42 6.35 8.12
N ASN A 375 -29.52 7.09 7.90
CA ASN A 375 -29.94 8.26 8.68
C ASN A 375 -28.76 9.18 9.08
N ALA A 376 -27.89 9.47 8.12
CA ALA A 376 -26.61 10.14 8.35
C ALA A 376 -26.19 10.98 7.13
N PRO A 377 -25.54 12.14 7.32
CA PRO A 377 -25.06 12.99 6.23
C PRO A 377 -24.02 12.27 5.35
N VAL A 378 -24.18 12.39 4.03
CA VAL A 378 -23.28 11.78 3.05
C VAL A 378 -22.39 12.83 2.40
N PHE A 379 -21.09 12.57 2.47
CA PHE A 379 -20.03 13.39 1.91
C PHE A 379 -19.36 12.65 0.75
N THR A 380 -18.80 13.38 -0.20
CA THR A 380 -17.99 12.83 -1.30
C THR A 380 -16.60 13.43 -1.34
N ILE A 381 -15.64 12.66 -1.84
CA ILE A 381 -14.30 13.13 -2.13
C ILE A 381 -13.87 12.60 -3.50
N ASP A 382 -13.51 13.50 -4.43
CA ASP A 382 -13.26 13.18 -5.84
C ASP A 382 -11.85 12.62 -6.05
N LEU A 383 -11.64 11.38 -5.59
CA LEU A 383 -10.33 10.73 -5.53
C LEU A 383 -10.28 9.44 -6.34
N ASN A 384 -10.04 9.58 -7.65
CA ASN A 384 -9.80 8.46 -8.56
C ASN A 384 -8.51 7.64 -8.24
N ASN A 385 -7.75 8.05 -7.22
CA ASN A 385 -6.53 7.41 -6.71
C ASN A 385 -6.55 7.21 -5.17
N SER A 386 -7.72 7.01 -4.56
CA SER A 386 -7.89 6.96 -3.08
C SER A 386 -6.92 6.05 -2.31
N ALA A 387 -6.59 4.86 -2.83
CA ALA A 387 -5.62 3.95 -2.19
C ALA A 387 -4.15 4.44 -2.31
N CYS A 388 -3.82 5.19 -3.37
CA CYS A 388 -2.54 5.88 -3.48
C CYS A 388 -2.48 7.00 -2.43
N LEU A 389 -3.52 7.85 -2.36
CA LEU A 389 -3.56 8.98 -1.43
C LEU A 389 -3.63 8.56 0.05
N GLY A 390 -4.33 7.47 0.39
CA GLY A 390 -4.28 6.88 1.72
C GLY A 390 -2.90 6.32 2.08
N SER A 391 -2.12 5.89 1.09
CA SER A 391 -0.71 5.55 1.27
C SER A 391 0.16 6.81 1.45
N ALA A 392 -0.19 7.93 0.79
CA ALA A 392 0.44 9.25 0.96
C ALA A 392 0.41 9.68 2.41
N TYR A 393 -0.79 9.64 2.97
CA TYR A 393 -1.07 10.06 4.33
C TYR A 393 -0.40 9.13 5.35
N ARG A 394 -0.20 7.85 5.03
CA ARG A 394 0.58 6.92 5.84
C ARG A 394 2.09 7.13 5.75
N ALA A 395 2.64 7.51 4.58
CA ALA A 395 4.03 7.91 4.46
C ALA A 395 4.33 9.18 5.27
N MET A 396 3.49 10.22 5.09
CA MET A 396 3.49 11.45 5.90
C MET A 396 3.37 11.16 7.40
N HIS A 397 2.47 10.26 7.80
CA HIS A 397 2.30 9.91 9.22
C HIS A 397 3.50 9.14 9.78
N GLY A 398 4.13 8.27 9.00
CA GLY A 398 5.33 7.54 9.41
C GLY A 398 6.50 8.45 9.81
N LEU A 399 6.61 9.64 9.20
CA LEU A 399 7.63 10.64 9.56
C LEU A 399 7.43 11.27 10.96
N VAL A 400 6.23 11.17 11.55
CA VAL A 400 5.88 11.82 12.83
C VAL A 400 5.21 10.88 13.85
N ALA A 401 5.00 9.60 13.51
CA ALA A 401 4.28 8.64 14.35
C ALA A 401 4.96 8.43 15.72
N ASP A 402 6.28 8.35 15.75
CA ASP A 402 7.07 8.20 17.00
C ASP A 402 7.02 9.46 17.90
N SER A 403 6.60 10.61 17.36
CA SER A 403 6.32 11.82 18.14
C SER A 403 4.90 11.85 18.74
N GLY A 404 4.15 10.74 18.64
CA GLY A 404 2.79 10.63 19.18
C GLY A 404 1.70 11.39 18.41
N VAL A 405 2.04 11.98 17.25
CA VAL A 405 1.08 12.71 16.41
C VAL A 405 0.05 11.74 15.85
N SER A 406 -1.24 12.09 15.97
CA SER A 406 -2.31 11.24 15.45
C SER A 406 -2.35 11.28 13.92
N PHE A 407 -2.81 10.18 13.28
CA PHE A 407 -3.04 10.17 11.83
C PHE A 407 -4.00 11.29 11.40
N PHE A 408 -5.02 11.59 12.23
CA PHE A 408 -5.97 12.67 12.00
C PHE A 408 -5.29 14.05 11.98
N ASP A 409 -4.33 14.29 12.86
CA ASP A 409 -3.56 15.54 12.91
C ASP A 409 -2.66 15.76 11.71
N VAL A 410 -2.20 14.70 11.06
CA VAL A 410 -1.44 14.77 9.82
C VAL A 410 -2.35 15.12 8.65
N VAL A 411 -3.51 14.46 8.55
CA VAL A 411 -4.43 14.64 7.41
C VAL A 411 -5.41 15.81 7.55
N LYS A 412 -5.39 16.58 8.65
CA LYS A 412 -6.32 17.71 8.89
C LYS A 412 -6.24 18.86 7.88
N LYS A 413 -5.23 18.87 7.00
CA LYS A 413 -5.11 19.80 5.86
C LYS A 413 -5.60 19.21 4.54
N ALA A 414 -5.96 17.93 4.49
CA ALA A 414 -6.44 17.28 3.28
C ALA A 414 -7.74 17.96 2.83
N ALA A 415 -8.03 17.90 1.53
CA ALA A 415 -9.29 18.41 0.98
C ALA A 415 -10.48 17.80 1.74
N ASP A 416 -11.22 18.63 2.48
CA ASP A 416 -12.36 18.18 3.28
C ASP A 416 -13.41 17.51 2.36
N PRO A 417 -13.94 16.33 2.73
CA PRO A 417 -14.96 15.67 1.94
C PRO A 417 -16.21 16.55 1.92
N GLN A 418 -16.74 16.83 0.74
CA GLN A 418 -17.81 17.81 0.54
C GLN A 418 -19.17 17.19 0.88
N LEU A 419 -19.98 17.88 1.69
CA LEU A 419 -21.35 17.45 2.01
C LEU A 419 -22.24 17.54 0.77
N VAL A 420 -22.86 16.43 0.35
CA VAL A 420 -23.70 16.40 -0.87
C VAL A 420 -25.18 16.30 -0.54
N VAL A 421 -25.54 15.58 0.52
CA VAL A 421 -26.91 15.36 0.99
C VAL A 421 -26.93 15.14 2.51
N ASN A 422 -28.08 15.47 3.11
CA ASN A 422 -28.47 15.09 4.47
C ASN A 422 -29.64 14.09 4.36
N PRO A 423 -29.90 13.25 5.39
CA PRO A 423 -31.06 12.38 5.40
C PRO A 423 -32.35 13.19 5.31
N HIS A 424 -33.35 12.69 4.60
CA HIS A 424 -34.67 13.29 4.55
C HIS A 424 -35.31 13.31 5.96
N PRO A 425 -36.02 14.38 6.39
CA PRO A 425 -36.59 14.45 7.74
C PRO A 425 -37.54 13.29 8.09
N GLU A 426 -38.15 12.65 7.09
CA GLU A 426 -39.06 11.52 7.24
C GLU A 426 -38.33 10.16 7.28
N ALA A 427 -37.03 10.09 6.93
CA ALA A 427 -36.21 8.87 6.97
C ALA A 427 -35.71 8.49 8.38
N ALA A 428 -36.21 9.18 9.41
CA ALA A 428 -35.90 8.93 10.82
C ALA A 428 -36.94 8.02 11.52
N GLN A 429 -37.84 7.39 10.76
CA GLN A 429 -38.79 6.36 11.20
C GLN A 429 -38.31 4.95 10.81
#